data_AF-A0A840HIL7-F1
#
_entry.id   AF-A0A840HIL7-F1
#
_cell.length_a   1.000
_cell.length_b   1.000
_cell.length_c   1.000
_cell.angle_alpha   90.00
_cell.angle_beta   90.00
_cell.angle_gamma   90.00
#
_symmetry.space_group_name_H-M   'P 1'
#
loop_
_entity.id
_entity.type
_entity.pdbx_description
1 polymer ?
#
loop_
_entity_poly.entity_id
_entity_poly.type
_entity_poly.pdbx_seq_one_letter_code
_entity_poly.pdbx_strand_id
1 'polypeptide(L)'
;MIKIWRAQDTNGAWEAKSDLELLGPYILNKQKRRALPIIADPDPDTLWRLKLFFDAVALSIERETGGMIQPILDLHHEGFGRMVLISGRLIAVNKQLRDVHRFGFDNFVKLAQEGDKYVSDGIDLIRKFPDVANYWGYS
;
A
#
# COMPACT_ATOMS: atom_id res chain seq x y z
N MET A 1 1.13 -7.25 5.69
CA MET A 1 0.63 -7.67 4.35
C MET A 1 -0.12 -9.00 4.36
N ILE A 2 0.46 -10.12 4.82
CA ILE A 2 -0.22 -11.44 4.81
C ILE A 2 -1.61 -11.40 5.43
N LYS A 3 -1.76 -10.83 6.63
CA LYS A 3 -3.06 -10.71 7.29
C LYS A 3 -4.11 -9.99 6.45
N ILE A 4 -3.70 -8.96 5.69
CA ILE A 4 -4.60 -8.21 4.78
C ILE A 4 -5.04 -9.12 3.63
N TRP A 5 -4.11 -9.85 2.99
CA TRP A 5 -4.44 -10.79 1.92
C TRP A 5 -5.36 -11.93 2.37
N ARG A 6 -5.04 -12.55 3.52
CA ARG A 6 -5.86 -13.63 4.07
C ARG A 6 -7.26 -13.16 4.44
N ALA A 7 -7.42 -11.90 4.87
CA ALA A 7 -8.73 -11.32 5.12
C ALA A 7 -9.57 -11.10 3.85
N GLN A 8 -8.96 -11.05 2.66
CA GLN A 8 -9.69 -11.00 1.38
C GLN A 8 -10.15 -12.38 0.90
N ASP A 9 -9.63 -13.46 1.49
CA ASP A 9 -9.90 -14.84 1.06
C ASP A 9 -11.19 -15.40 1.68
N THR A 10 -12.33 -14.72 1.45
CA THR A 10 -13.62 -15.04 2.06
C THR A 10 -14.09 -16.47 1.78
N ASN A 11 -13.69 -17.05 0.64
CA ASN A 11 -14.09 -18.38 0.18
C ASN A 11 -12.98 -19.44 0.31
N GLY A 12 -11.84 -19.11 0.93
CA GLY A 12 -10.73 -20.05 1.15
C GLY A 12 -9.99 -20.50 -0.12
N ALA A 13 -10.07 -19.74 -1.21
CA ALA A 13 -9.44 -20.05 -2.48
C ALA A 13 -7.91 -20.10 -2.42
N TRP A 14 -7.30 -19.50 -1.38
CA TRP A 14 -5.86 -19.43 -1.21
C TRP A 14 -5.37 -20.10 0.07
N GLU A 15 -6.20 -20.85 0.81
CA GLU A 15 -5.78 -21.56 2.03
C GLU A 15 -4.55 -22.45 1.81
N ALA A 16 -4.53 -23.17 0.68
CA ALA A 16 -3.42 -24.05 0.31
C ALA A 16 -2.14 -23.32 -0.16
N LYS A 17 -2.21 -22.01 -0.45
CA LYS A 17 -1.04 -21.23 -0.85
C LYS A 17 -0.24 -20.84 0.38
N SER A 18 1.08 -21.01 0.32
CA SER A 18 1.98 -20.44 1.31
C SER A 18 1.99 -18.91 1.27
N ASP A 19 2.46 -18.28 2.35
CA ASP A 19 2.56 -16.82 2.43
C ASP A 19 3.47 -16.21 1.36
N LEU A 20 4.55 -16.91 0.98
CA LEU A 20 5.44 -16.47 -0.09
C LEU A 20 4.78 -16.58 -1.46
N GLU A 21 3.99 -17.62 -1.71
CA GLU A 21 3.23 -17.75 -2.96
C GLU A 21 2.15 -16.66 -3.07
N LEU A 22 1.50 -16.33 -1.95
CA LEU A 22 0.50 -15.27 -1.87
C LEU A 22 1.10 -13.89 -2.19
N LEU A 23 2.32 -13.63 -1.73
CA LEU A 23 3.04 -12.39 -2.01
C LEU A 23 3.87 -12.44 -3.31
N GLY A 24 4.00 -13.60 -3.94
CA GLY A 24 4.74 -13.78 -5.20
C GLY A 24 4.41 -12.77 -6.29
N PRO A 25 3.13 -12.39 -6.50
CA PRO A 25 2.75 -11.36 -7.48
C PRO A 25 3.31 -9.96 -7.23
N TYR A 26 3.82 -9.66 -6.03
CA TYR A 26 4.53 -8.41 -5.76
C TYR A 26 5.98 -8.46 -6.24
N ILE A 27 6.52 -9.63 -6.57
CA ILE A 27 7.91 -9.79 -6.95
C ILE A 27 8.05 -9.74 -8.46
N LEU A 28 8.65 -8.64 -8.92
CA LEU A 28 8.77 -8.32 -10.31
C LEU A 28 10.23 -7.97 -10.62
N ASN A 29 10.95 -8.95 -11.17
CA ASN A 29 12.35 -8.73 -11.53
C ASN A 29 12.45 -7.67 -12.65
N LYS A 30 13.65 -7.08 -12.82
CA LYS A 30 13.88 -5.97 -13.76
C LYS A 30 13.46 -6.29 -15.20
N GLN A 31 13.63 -7.53 -15.65
CA GLN A 31 13.26 -7.96 -17.00
C GLN A 31 11.74 -7.99 -17.18
N LYS A 32 11.03 -8.66 -16.27
CA LYS A 32 9.55 -8.68 -16.26
C LYS A 32 8.98 -7.27 -16.16
N ARG A 33 9.58 -6.39 -15.35
CA ARG A 33 9.17 -4.98 -15.23
C ARG A 33 9.21 -4.23 -16.54
N ARG A 34 10.32 -4.37 -17.29
CA ARG A 34 10.50 -3.68 -18.57
C ARG A 34 9.58 -4.21 -19.66
N ALA A 35 9.22 -5.49 -19.60
CA ALA A 35 8.31 -6.11 -20.56
C ALA A 35 6.85 -5.64 -20.40
N LEU A 36 6.46 -5.10 -19.24
CA LEU A 36 5.10 -4.61 -19.03
C LEU A 36 4.87 -3.31 -19.82
N PRO A 37 3.85 -3.27 -20.69
CA PRO A 37 3.46 -2.06 -21.39
C PRO A 37 2.89 -1.03 -20.41
N ILE A 38 3.09 0.25 -20.69
CA ILE A 38 2.52 1.39 -19.95
C ILE A 38 1.52 2.09 -20.88
N ILE A 39 0.56 1.32 -21.38
CA ILE A 39 -0.45 1.78 -22.33
C ILE A 39 -1.80 1.35 -21.79
N ALA A 40 -2.78 2.25 -21.86
CA ALA A 40 -4.13 2.09 -21.30
C ALA A 40 -4.13 1.94 -19.77
N ASP A 41 -5.27 1.57 -19.17
CA ASP A 41 -5.43 1.40 -17.73
C ASP A 41 -4.48 0.34 -17.16
N PRO A 42 -3.94 0.53 -15.94
CA PRO A 42 -3.27 -0.55 -15.25
C PRO A 42 -4.23 -1.72 -14.97
N ASP A 43 -3.70 -2.92 -15.08
CA ASP A 43 -4.42 -4.16 -14.81
C ASP A 43 -5.10 -4.14 -13.41
N PRO A 44 -6.39 -4.55 -13.29
CA PRO A 44 -7.14 -4.49 -12.03
C PRO A 44 -6.48 -5.24 -10.88
N ASP A 45 -5.83 -6.38 -11.13
CA ASP A 45 -5.12 -7.11 -10.09
C ASP A 45 -3.93 -6.27 -9.60
N THR A 46 -3.24 -5.57 -10.49
CA THR A 46 -2.14 -4.67 -10.14
C THR A 46 -2.61 -3.52 -9.26
N LEU A 47 -3.76 -2.91 -9.57
CA LEU A 47 -4.39 -1.89 -8.72
C LEU A 47 -4.79 -2.43 -7.35
N TRP A 48 -5.33 -3.65 -7.32
CA TRP A 48 -5.70 -4.28 -6.07
C TRP A 48 -4.48 -4.59 -5.20
N ARG A 49 -3.38 -5.09 -5.79
CA ARG A 49 -2.11 -5.28 -5.08
C ARG A 49 -1.57 -3.96 -4.52
N LEU A 50 -1.61 -2.89 -5.30
CA LEU A 50 -1.23 -1.56 -4.83
C LEU A 50 -2.06 -1.13 -3.63
N LYS A 51 -3.39 -1.30 -3.70
CA LYS A 51 -4.30 -0.98 -2.60
C LYS A 51 -3.99 -1.80 -1.36
N LEU A 52 -3.89 -3.13 -1.47
CA LEU A 52 -3.62 -4.02 -0.32
C LEU A 52 -2.23 -3.77 0.31
N PHE A 53 -1.25 -3.33 -0.48
CA PHE A 53 0.03 -2.89 0.05
C PHE A 53 -0.14 -1.68 0.97
N PHE A 54 -0.82 -0.63 0.51
CA PHE A 54 -1.04 0.57 1.31
C PHE A 54 -2.03 0.37 2.46
N ASP A 55 -3.01 -0.52 2.32
CA ASP A 55 -3.88 -0.95 3.43
C ASP A 55 -3.04 -1.63 4.53
N ALA A 56 -2.04 -2.43 4.15
CA ALA A 56 -1.14 -3.06 5.11
C ALA A 56 -0.20 -2.05 5.80
N VAL A 57 0.25 -1.02 5.08
CA VAL A 57 1.02 0.10 5.65
C VAL A 57 0.15 0.86 6.65
N ALA A 58 -1.06 1.24 6.25
CA ALA A 58 -2.04 1.95 7.10
C ALA A 58 -2.28 1.19 8.40
N LEU A 59 -2.66 -0.09 8.33
CA LEU A 59 -2.90 -0.91 9.52
C LEU A 59 -1.66 -1.05 10.41
N SER A 60 -0.46 -1.04 9.84
CA SER A 60 0.78 -1.11 10.64
C SER A 60 1.03 0.20 11.39
N ILE A 61 0.76 1.35 10.77
CA ILE A 61 0.81 2.66 11.43
C ILE A 61 -0.27 2.76 12.51
N GLU A 62 -1.50 2.31 12.25
CA GLU A 62 -2.59 2.30 13.23
C GLU A 62 -2.21 1.54 14.49
N ARG A 63 -1.58 0.37 14.35
CA ARG A 63 -1.14 -0.45 15.50
C ARG A 63 -0.11 0.24 16.39
N GLU A 64 0.81 0.99 15.80
CA GLU A 64 1.91 1.64 16.52
C GLU A 64 1.54 3.02 17.08
N THR A 65 0.48 3.65 16.56
CA THR A 65 0.05 5.00 16.94
C THR A 65 -1.27 5.03 17.69
N GLY A 66 -2.12 4.00 17.53
CA GLY A 66 -3.49 3.96 18.05
C GLY A 66 -4.49 4.84 17.29
N GLY A 67 -4.03 5.64 16.32
CA GLY A 67 -4.88 6.49 15.49
C GLY A 67 -5.32 5.77 14.22
N MET A 68 -6.58 5.99 13.81
CA MET A 68 -7.13 5.45 12.54
C MET A 68 -6.41 6.05 11.33
N ILE A 69 -6.14 5.24 10.30
CA ILE A 69 -5.47 5.65 9.07
C ILE A 69 -6.33 5.28 7.87
N GLN A 70 -6.74 6.29 7.10
CA GLN A 70 -7.58 6.13 5.91
C GLN A 70 -6.73 6.26 4.62
N PRO A 71 -6.61 5.19 3.81
CA PRO A 71 -5.99 5.26 2.50
C PRO A 71 -6.94 5.87 1.46
N ILE A 72 -6.44 6.82 0.66
CA ILE A 72 -7.12 7.36 -0.52
C ILE A 72 -6.20 7.21 -1.73
N LEU A 73 -6.69 6.50 -2.74
CA LEU A 73 -6.06 6.35 -4.04
C LEU A 73 -6.84 7.18 -5.06
N ASP A 74 -6.17 8.13 -5.68
CA ASP A 74 -6.63 8.79 -6.90
C ASP A 74 -5.71 8.38 -8.05
N LEU A 75 -6.29 7.87 -9.14
CA LEU A 75 -5.53 7.29 -10.24
C LEU A 75 -6.14 7.67 -11.59
N HIS A 76 -5.28 8.16 -12.47
CA HIS A 76 -5.56 8.43 -13.87
C HIS A 76 -5.38 7.17 -14.73
N HIS A 77 -6.12 7.09 -15.83
CA HIS A 77 -6.09 5.95 -16.75
C HIS A 77 -4.70 5.66 -17.37
N GLU A 78 -3.79 6.63 -17.33
CA GLU A 78 -2.41 6.48 -17.81
C GLU A 78 -1.44 5.89 -16.76
N GLY A 79 -1.93 5.47 -15.60
CA GLY A 79 -1.10 4.90 -14.53
C GLY A 79 -0.32 5.93 -13.72
N PHE A 80 -0.76 7.19 -13.75
CA PHE A 80 -0.32 8.26 -12.86
C PHE A 80 -1.36 8.50 -11.79
N GLY A 81 -0.94 8.91 -10.60
CA GLY A 81 -1.90 9.22 -9.55
C GLY A 81 -1.23 9.56 -8.23
N ARG A 82 -2.01 9.44 -7.16
CA ARG A 82 -1.58 9.77 -5.81
C ARG A 82 -2.21 8.81 -4.82
N MET A 83 -1.37 8.26 -3.95
CA MET A 83 -1.79 7.55 -2.75
C MET A 83 -1.49 8.44 -1.54
N VAL A 84 -2.51 8.67 -0.72
CA VAL A 84 -2.34 9.33 0.58
C VAL A 84 -2.88 8.44 1.69
N LEU A 85 -2.19 8.41 2.83
CA LEU A 85 -2.69 7.83 4.08
C LEU A 85 -2.98 8.97 5.04
N ILE A 86 -4.21 9.05 5.54
CA ILE A 86 -4.71 10.19 6.32
C ILE A 86 -5.05 9.75 7.74
N SER A 87 -4.55 10.48 8.74
CA SER A 87 -4.98 10.42 10.14
C SER A 87 -5.64 11.75 10.49
N GLY A 88 -6.93 11.78 10.81
CA GLY A 88 -7.64 13.03 11.10
C GLY A 88 -7.52 14.00 9.92
N ARG A 89 -6.76 15.08 10.10
CA ARG A 89 -6.43 16.05 9.02
C ARG A 89 -4.98 16.00 8.56
N LEU A 90 -4.18 15.07 9.06
CA LEU A 90 -2.78 14.90 8.71
C LEU A 90 -2.63 13.88 7.58
N ILE A 91 -1.92 14.25 6.51
CA ILE A 91 -1.45 13.30 5.50
C ILE A 91 -0.16 12.64 6.02
N ALA A 92 -0.28 11.46 6.64
CA ALA A 92 0.83 10.70 7.22
C ALA A 92 1.77 10.13 6.15
N VAL A 93 1.22 9.70 5.01
CA VAL A 93 2.00 9.25 3.85
C VAL A 93 1.47 9.95 2.61
N ASN A 94 2.38 10.43 1.75
CA ASN A 94 2.05 11.07 0.50
C ASN A 94 2.93 10.52 -0.63
N LYS A 95 2.37 9.66 -1.47
CA LYS A 95 3.07 9.02 -2.57
C LYS A 95 2.49 9.44 -3.91
N GLN A 96 3.29 10.12 -4.72
CA GLN A 96 3.03 10.28 -6.15
C GLN A 96 3.29 8.94 -6.85
N LEU A 97 2.33 8.49 -7.64
CA LEU A 97 2.35 7.25 -8.39
C LEU A 97 2.64 7.55 -9.85
N ARG A 98 3.56 6.77 -10.42
CA ARG A 98 3.93 6.78 -11.84
C ARG A 98 4.15 5.34 -12.27
N ASP A 99 3.89 5.04 -13.53
CA ASP A 99 4.06 3.72 -14.12
C ASP A 99 3.40 2.60 -13.28
N VAL A 100 2.17 2.82 -12.79
CA VAL A 100 1.49 1.88 -11.88
C VAL A 100 1.34 0.48 -12.48
N HIS A 101 1.30 0.36 -13.81
CA HIS A 101 1.37 -0.92 -14.54
C HIS A 101 2.53 -1.81 -14.10
N ARG A 102 3.61 -1.20 -13.62
CA ARG A 102 4.86 -1.85 -13.23
C ARG A 102 5.02 -2.00 -11.72
N PHE A 103 3.95 -1.80 -10.96
CA PHE A 103 3.97 -1.94 -9.50
C PHE A 103 4.44 -3.34 -9.08
N GLY A 104 5.55 -3.36 -8.35
CA GLY A 104 6.20 -4.58 -7.86
C GLY A 104 7.65 -4.31 -7.45
N PHE A 105 8.26 -5.25 -6.74
CA PHE A 105 9.54 -5.12 -6.06
C PHE A 105 10.53 -6.17 -6.55
N ASP A 106 11.82 -5.89 -6.47
CA ASP A 106 12.85 -6.79 -7.01
C ASP A 106 12.91 -8.13 -6.26
N ASN A 107 12.59 -8.14 -4.97
CA ASN A 107 12.52 -9.32 -4.10
C ASN A 107 11.72 -8.99 -2.82
N PHE A 108 11.47 -10.00 -1.98
CA PHE A 108 10.71 -9.85 -0.74
C PHE A 108 11.36 -8.92 0.28
N VAL A 109 12.70 -8.86 0.32
CA VAL A 109 13.42 -7.93 1.21
C VAL A 109 13.14 -6.49 0.80
N LYS A 110 13.16 -6.18 -0.51
CA LYS A 110 12.82 -4.85 -1.02
C LYS A 110 11.35 -4.49 -0.82
N LEU A 111 10.45 -5.46 -0.95
CA LEU A 111 9.04 -5.28 -0.61
C LEU A 111 8.87 -4.87 0.86
N ALA A 112 9.50 -5.60 1.78
CA ALA A 112 9.43 -5.30 3.21
C ALA A 112 10.05 -3.94 3.53
N GLN A 113 11.27 -3.67 3.05
CA GLN A 113 11.98 -2.40 3.28
C GLN A 113 11.18 -1.17 2.83
N GLU A 114 10.55 -1.23 1.66
CA GLU A 114 9.74 -0.12 1.17
C GLU A 114 8.47 0.08 2.01
N GLY A 115 7.83 -1.02 2.45
CA GLY A 115 6.70 -0.96 3.38
C GLY A 115 7.09 -0.34 4.72
N ASP A 116 8.17 -0.84 5.32
CA ASP A 116 8.69 -0.39 6.62
C ASP A 116 9.05 1.10 6.60
N LYS A 117 9.58 1.60 5.47
CA LYS A 117 9.85 3.02 5.29
C LYS A 117 8.58 3.86 5.40
N TYR A 118 7.51 3.51 4.68
CA TYR A 118 6.24 4.26 4.78
C TYR A 118 5.64 4.17 6.18
N VAL A 119 5.78 3.03 6.85
CA VAL A 119 5.32 2.85 8.24
C VAL A 119 6.08 3.78 9.19
N SER A 120 7.42 3.76 9.14
CA SER A 120 8.26 4.62 9.98
C SER A 120 7.98 6.09 9.73
N ASP A 121 7.99 6.53 8.46
CA ASP A 121 7.74 7.93 8.09
C ASP A 121 6.36 8.39 8.58
N GLY A 122 5.33 7.54 8.44
CA GLY A 122 3.97 7.85 8.89
C GLY A 122 3.84 7.95 10.40
N ILE A 123 4.44 7.02 11.15
CA ILE A 123 4.49 7.04 12.62
C ILE A 123 5.18 8.31 13.11
N ASP A 124 6.35 8.63 12.54
CA ASP A 124 7.13 9.80 12.92
C ASP A 124 6.34 11.08 12.70
N LEU A 125 5.63 11.19 11.57
CA LEU A 125 4.83 12.37 11.26
C LEU A 125 3.62 12.52 12.20
N ILE A 126 2.94 11.42 12.54
CA ILE A 126 1.82 11.43 13.50
C ILE A 126 2.31 11.84 14.90
N ARG A 127 3.42 11.26 15.36
CA ARG A 127 4.01 11.61 16.66
C ARG A 127 4.49 13.06 16.72
N LYS A 128 4.93 13.61 15.58
CA LYS A 128 5.33 15.01 15.46
C LYS A 128 4.15 15.98 15.45
N PHE A 129 2.99 15.57 14.91
CA PHE A 129 1.81 16.43 14.78
C PHE A 129 0.53 15.76 15.33
N PRO A 130 0.50 15.39 16.63
CA PRO A 130 -0.61 14.63 17.21
C PRO A 130 -1.93 15.40 17.19
N ASP A 131 -1.89 16.72 17.38
CA ASP A 131 -3.09 17.56 17.38
C ASP A 131 -3.79 17.54 16.01
N VAL A 132 -3.03 17.48 14.92
CA VAL A 132 -3.58 17.40 13.56
C VAL A 132 -4.03 15.98 13.23
N ALA A 133 -3.24 14.98 13.65
CA ALA A 133 -3.52 13.57 13.42
C ALA A 133 -4.78 13.07 14.13
N ASN A 134 -5.10 13.65 15.29
CA ASN A 134 -6.27 13.29 16.11
C ASN A 134 -7.47 14.22 15.88
N TYR A 135 -7.36 15.20 14.99
CA TYR A 135 -8.46 16.10 14.69
C TYR A 135 -9.41 15.50 13.65
N TRP A 136 -10.48 14.86 14.11
CA TRP A 136 -11.49 14.24 13.24
C TRP A 136 -12.74 15.11 13.00
N GLY A 137 -12.86 16.24 13.70
CA GLY A 137 -13.95 17.20 13.49
C GLY A 137 -15.28 16.83 14.15
N TYR A 138 -15.35 15.73 14.90
CA TYR A 138 -16.47 15.38 15.76
C TYR A 138 -15.98 15.40 17.22
N SER A 139 -16.71 16.11 18.07
CA SER A 139 -16.52 16.22 19.53
C SER A 139 -16.98 14.98 20.26
#